data_AF-A0A1V5LWQ6-F1
#
_entry.id   AF-A0A1V5LWQ6-F1
#
_cell.length_a   1.000
_cell.length_b   1.000
_cell.length_c   1.000
_cell.angle_alpha   90.00
_cell.angle_beta   90.00
_cell.angle_gamma   90.00
#
_symmetry.space_group_name_H-M   'P 1'
#
loop_
_entity.id
_entity.type
_entity.pdbx_description
1 polymer ?
#
loop_
_entity_poly.entity_id
_entity_poly.type
_entity_poly.pdbx_seq_one_letter_code
_entity_poly.pdbx_strand_id
1 'polypeptide(L)'
;MNTTQAKDADGEVVSISSVSTIGDILVAFGYCSREAVEETFALQQREREAGRSLLIGELLVGRGVCTSEQRDFARQVQMALRREKL
;
A
#
# COMPACT_ATOMS: atom_id res chain seq x y z
N MET A 1 2.49 -13.23 -16.20
CA MET A 1 2.24 -12.37 -15.02
C MET A 1 3.50 -11.54 -14.81
N ASN A 2 3.54 -10.28 -15.24
CA ASN A 2 4.68 -9.41 -14.93
C ASN A 2 4.62 -9.07 -13.44
N THR A 3 5.56 -9.63 -12.69
CA THR A 3 5.70 -9.42 -11.24
C THR A 3 7.02 -8.71 -11.04
N THR A 4 6.97 -7.51 -10.47
CA THR A 4 8.19 -6.75 -10.14
C THR A 4 8.58 -7.09 -8.72
N GLN A 5 9.79 -7.60 -8.55
CA GLN A 5 10.36 -7.88 -7.23
C GLN A 5 10.95 -6.59 -6.66
N ALA A 6 10.57 -6.25 -5.44
CA ALA A 6 11.15 -5.17 -4.67
C ALA A 6 11.56 -5.70 -3.30
N LYS A 7 12.52 -5.04 -2.65
CA LYS A 7 12.95 -5.40 -1.30
C LYS A 7 12.24 -4.48 -0.32
N ASP A 8 11.52 -5.05 0.64
CA ASP A 8 10.94 -4.25 1.71
C ASP A 8 11.98 -3.75 2.72
N ALA A 9 11.50 -3.07 3.77
CA ALA A 9 12.33 -2.52 4.83
C ALA A 9 13.13 -3.59 5.60
N ASP A 10 12.65 -4.84 5.61
CA ASP A 10 13.25 -5.98 6.31
C ASP A 10 14.13 -6.82 5.38
N GLY A 11 14.24 -6.42 4.10
CA GLY A 11 15.01 -7.11 3.08
C GLY A 11 14.32 -8.33 2.50
N GLU A 12 13.03 -8.55 2.80
CA GLU A 12 12.24 -9.60 2.16
C GLU A 12 11.86 -9.19 0.74
N VAL A 13 11.82 -10.18 -0.15
CA VAL A 13 11.45 -9.97 -1.56
C VAL A 13 9.93 -9.90 -1.66
N VAL A 14 9.41 -8.69 -1.71
CA VAL A 14 7.99 -8.42 -1.94
C VAL A 14 7.72 -8.34 -3.43
N SER A 15 6.77 -9.15 -3.88
CA SER A 15 6.32 -9.18 -5.27
C SER A 15 5.14 -8.23 -5.45
N ILE A 16 5.34 -7.11 -6.17
CA ILE A 16 4.24 -6.20 -6.54
C ILE A 16 3.72 -6.50 -7.95
N SER A 17 2.41 -6.40 -8.11
CA SER A 17 1.71 -6.65 -9.37
C SER A 17 0.49 -5.74 -9.52
N SER A 18 -0.25 -5.87 -10.62
CA SER A 18 -1.46 -5.10 -10.89
C SER A 18 -2.56 -5.20 -9.83
N VAL A 19 -2.55 -6.26 -9.00
CA VAL A 19 -3.52 -6.48 -7.92
C VAL A 19 -3.04 -5.96 -6.57
N SER A 20 -1.78 -5.51 -6.47
CA SER A 20 -1.21 -4.99 -5.23
C SER A 20 -1.93 -3.72 -4.78
N THR A 21 -2.17 -3.65 -3.48
CA THR A 21 -2.76 -2.46 -2.84
C THR A 21 -1.72 -1.37 -2.68
N ILE A 22 -2.15 -0.15 -2.33
CA ILE A 22 -1.22 0.94 -2.00
C ILE A 22 -0.32 0.53 -0.81
N GLY A 23 -0.86 -0.21 0.17
CA GLY A 23 -0.09 -0.72 1.30
C GLY A 23 1.04 -1.64 0.88
N ASP A 24 0.76 -2.61 0.00
CA ASP A 24 1.79 -3.53 -0.52
C ASP A 24 2.91 -2.78 -1.26
N ILE A 25 2.54 -1.76 -2.03
CA ILE A 25 3.51 -0.93 -2.75
C ILE A 25 4.36 -0.13 -1.74
N LEU A 26 3.75 0.50 -0.74
CA LEU A 26 4.51 1.26 0.27
C LEU A 26 5.51 0.37 1.03
N VAL A 27 5.14 -0.87 1.34
CA VAL A 27 6.03 -1.86 1.97
C VAL A 27 7.17 -2.25 1.04
N ALA A 28 6.83 -2.55 -0.23
CA ALA A 28 7.80 -2.90 -1.26
C ALA A 28 8.85 -1.81 -1.52
N PHE A 29 8.51 -0.53 -1.28
CA PHE A 29 9.45 0.59 -1.39
C PHE A 29 10.14 0.95 -0.06
N GLY A 30 9.88 0.20 1.02
CA GLY A 30 10.48 0.43 2.34
C GLY A 30 9.95 1.68 3.06
N TYR A 31 8.82 2.23 2.62
CA TYR A 31 8.21 3.39 3.28
C TYR A 31 7.41 3.02 4.53
N CYS A 32 6.91 1.79 4.60
CA CYS A 32 6.12 1.28 5.71
C CYS A 32 6.51 -0.16 6.02
N SER A 33 6.37 -0.60 7.26
CA SER A 33 6.47 -2.01 7.62
C SER A 33 5.16 -2.75 7.31
N ARG A 34 5.25 -4.05 7.00
CA ARG A 34 4.07 -4.89 6.77
C ARG A 34 3.11 -4.87 7.97
N GLU A 35 3.64 -4.92 9.18
CA GLU A 35 2.87 -4.83 10.43
C GLU A 35 2.01 -3.55 10.48
N ALA A 36 2.60 -2.39 10.15
CA ALA A 36 1.88 -1.12 10.16
C ALA A 36 0.75 -1.06 9.12
N VAL A 37 0.96 -1.69 7.96
CA VAL A 37 -0.08 -1.84 6.94
C VAL A 37 -1.20 -2.77 7.41
N GLU A 38 -0.87 -3.91 8.01
CA GLU A 38 -1.84 -4.87 8.52
C GLU A 38 -2.68 -4.29 9.66
N GLU A 39 -2.08 -3.56 10.60
CA GLU A 39 -2.83 -2.83 11.63
C GLU A 39 -3.81 -1.82 11.02
N THR A 40 -3.34 -1.07 10.02
CA THR A 40 -4.14 -0.04 9.37
C THR A 40 -5.28 -0.66 8.55
N PHE A 41 -5.05 -1.83 7.95
CA PHE A 41 -6.07 -2.62 7.27
C PHE A 41 -7.12 -3.14 8.24
N ALA A 42 -6.72 -3.64 9.41
CA ALA A 42 -7.65 -4.06 10.45
C ALA A 42 -8.55 -2.91 10.93
N LEU A 43 -7.99 -1.70 11.07
CA LEU A 43 -8.75 -0.49 11.36
C LEU A 43 -9.71 -0.11 10.23
N GLN A 44 -9.24 -0.14 8.98
CA GLN A 44 -10.09 0.14 7.82
C GLN A 44 -11.29 -0.81 7.74
N GLN A 45 -11.09 -2.09 8.04
CA GLN A 45 -12.14 -3.11 8.04
C GLN A 45 -13.19 -2.83 9.11
N ARG A 46 -12.77 -2.44 10.33
CA ARG A 46 -13.69 -2.04 11.41
C ARG A 46 -14.47 -0.77 11.05
N GLU A 47 -13.83 0.24 10.48
CA GLU A 47 -14.51 1.46 10.04
C GLU A 47 -15.50 1.17 8.88
N ARG A 48 -15.15 0.25 7.98
CA ARG A 48 -16.04 -0.21 6.91
C ARG A 48 -17.29 -0.91 7.46
N GLU A 49 -17.15 -1.73 8.50
CA GLU A 49 -18.27 -2.34 9.22
C GLU A 49 -19.15 -1.29 9.90
N ALA A 50 -18.55 -0.19 10.37
CA ALA A 50 -19.27 0.99 10.87
C ALA A 50 -19.88 1.88 9.77
N GLY A 51 -19.83 1.46 8.50
CA GLY A 51 -20.40 2.17 7.36
C GLY A 51 -19.52 3.28 6.77
N ARG A 52 -18.25 3.37 7.20
CA ARG A 52 -17.30 4.39 6.72
C ARG A 52 -16.35 3.77 5.70
N SER A 53 -16.36 4.32 4.48
CA SER A 53 -15.43 3.89 3.44
C SER A 53 -14.17 4.77 3.45
N LEU A 54 -13.21 4.42 4.30
CA LEU A 54 -11.91 5.10 4.34
C LEU A 54 -10.92 4.46 3.37
N LEU A 55 -10.07 5.28 2.76
CA LEU A 55 -8.99 4.80 1.88
C LEU A 55 -7.78 4.44 2.73
N ILE A 56 -7.21 3.24 2.53
CA ILE A 56 -6.04 2.79 3.29
C ILE A 56 -4.85 3.74 3.17
N GLY A 57 -4.65 4.33 1.98
CA GLY A 57 -3.60 5.32 1.76
C GLY A 57 -3.78 6.59 2.58
N GLU A 58 -5.01 7.02 2.86
CA GLU A 58 -5.27 8.18 3.74
C GLU A 58 -5.12 7.81 5.21
N LEU A 59 -5.55 6.62 5.60
CA LEU A 59 -5.34 6.12 6.96
C LEU A 59 -3.85 5.99 7.31
N LEU A 60 -3.03 5.49 6.38
CA LEU A 60 -1.58 5.38 6.57
C LEU A 60 -0.93 6.76 6.76
N VAL A 61 -1.36 7.76 5.99
CA VAL A 61 -0.90 9.15 6.18
C VAL A 61 -1.39 9.73 7.51
N GLY A 62 -2.67 9.53 7.84
CA GLY A 62 -3.27 10.02 9.08
C GLY A 62 -2.63 9.42 10.34
N ARG A 63 -2.13 8.18 10.27
CA ARG A 63 -1.38 7.52 11.35
C ARG A 63 0.11 7.90 11.37
N GLY A 64 0.60 8.69 10.42
CA GLY A 64 2.01 9.05 10.29
C GLY A 64 2.90 7.89 9.84
N VAL A 65 2.32 6.81 9.31
CA VAL A 65 3.04 5.63 8.81
C VAL A 65 3.69 5.94 7.46
N CYS A 66 3.10 6.83 6.66
CA CYS A 66 3.72 7.40 5.47
C CYS A 66 3.37 8.88 5.31
N THR A 67 4.09 9.55 4.42
CA THR A 67 3.79 10.93 4.01
C THR A 67 2.81 10.95 2.84
N SER A 68 2.14 12.10 2.64
CA SER A 68 1.29 12.33 1.47
C SER A 68 2.04 12.12 0.16
N GLU A 69 3.32 12.52 0.10
CA GLU A 69 4.19 12.33 -1.07
C GLU A 69 4.44 10.84 -1.36
N GLN A 70 4.74 10.05 -0.33
CA GLN A 70 4.93 8.59 -0.46
C GLN A 70 3.62 7.89 -0.88
N ARG A 71 2.49 8.29 -0.32
CA ARG A 71 1.15 7.82 -0.75
C ARG A 71 0.91 8.13 -2.23
N ASP A 72 1.21 9.35 -2.66
CA ASP A 72 0.97 9.79 -4.04
C ASP A 72 1.90 9.09 -5.02
N PHE A 73 3.15 8.82 -4.63
CA PHE A 73 4.07 7.97 -5.37
C PHE A 73 3.53 6.54 -5.50
N ALA A 74 3.12 5.91 -4.40
CA ALA A 74 2.56 4.56 -4.43
C ALA A 74 1.30 4.47 -5.30
N ARG A 75 0.46 5.51 -5.30
CA ARG A 75 -0.70 5.62 -6.19
C ARG A 75 -0.30 5.68 -7.66
N GLN A 76 0.73 6.46 -8.01
CA GLN A 76 1.25 6.54 -9.37
C GLN A 76 1.78 5.18 -9.85
N VAL A 77 2.55 4.48 -9.00
CA VAL A 77 3.03 3.12 -9.29
C VAL A 77 1.86 2.17 -9.51
N GLN A 78 0.84 2.20 -8.65
CA GLN A 78 -0.35 1.36 -8.79
C GLN A 78 -1.09 1.64 -10.11
N MET A 79 -1.21 2.91 -10.50
CA MET A 79 -1.84 3.30 -11.77
C MET A 79 -1.03 2.82 -12.97
N ALA A 80 0.31 2.93 -12.93
CA ALA A 80 1.18 2.42 -13.98
C ALA A 80 1.05 0.91 -14.15
N LEU A 81 1.09 0.14 -13.04
CA LEU A 81 0.96 -1.32 -13.04
C LEU A 81 -0.42 -1.78 -13.54
N ARG A 82 -1.48 -1.01 -13.27
CA ARG A 82 -2.83 -1.31 -13.80
C ARG A 82 -2.95 -0.96 -15.28
N ARG A 83 -2.29 0.12 -15.72
CA ARG A 83 -2.31 0.58 -17.10
C ARG A 83 -1.51 -0.33 -18.04
N GLU A 84 -0.45 -0.97 -17.57
CA GLU A 84 0.31 -1.97 -18.35
C GLU A 84 -0.51 -3.23 -18.67
N LYS A 85 -1.61 -3.48 -17.93
CA LYS A 85 -2.47 -4.65 -18.10
C LYS A 85 -3.67 -4.44 -19.05
N LEU A 86 -3.78 -3.25 -19.66
CA LEU A 86 -4.87 -2.85 -20.57
C LEU A 86 -4.46 -3.04 -22.03
#